data_AF-A0A919SFV9-F1
#
_entry.id   AF-A0A919SFV9-F1
#
_cell.length_a   1.000
_cell.length_b   1.000
_cell.length_c   1.000
_cell.angle_alpha   90.00
_cell.angle_beta   90.00
_cell.angle_gamma   90.00
#
_symmetry.space_group_name_H-M   'P 1'
#
loop_
_entity.id
_entity.type
_entity.pdbx_description
1 polymer ?
#
loop_
_entity_poly.entity_id
_entity_poly.type
_entity_poly.pdbx_seq_one_letter_code
_entity_poly.pdbx_strand_id
1 'polypeptide(L)'
;MLKLLMAVVLAAAPAVTPISTTTLTTNGRTALTYTGYMNGESFQQDGIVTANGWQYSAYWDQAGYVNVARRQLPSGVWQNLRLTDYVTTSTDSHNTISIGISARDGSLHLAFDMHSSVLRYRRSVAGLTTSPGTAAWSASSFGAVTSTLAGATLNQVTYPQFISVPDGTLQLAIRTGLSGSGDEVLYEYAGSTWTYVGKFIDGTTAGNNAYLFGIEYDSTSLLHVTWTVRETSDASTNHDLYYAYSKDKGRTWRNNDGSVVATTGTTPLVSDNAGLRTWSVAQNRGLMNQESQVVDKAGIVHVLASHLPAAAASNTDFTAARESAVLVHYWRDKASKAWHQDYTPFLERSARGDIAVDANDNLYVASGDSSTKKLHIETASKASGWSDWTIRYTSSPIYYSDPLIDHERLRTLGVLSIFAPRYGGSQIDVQDWKI
;
A
#
# COMPACT_ATOMS: atom_id res chain seq x y z
N MET A 1 25.86 37.87 -33.74
CA MET A 1 25.77 36.61 -32.96
C MET A 1 24.70 36.78 -31.91
N LEU A 2 23.51 36.26 -32.16
CA LEU A 2 22.35 36.36 -31.27
C LEU A 2 22.49 35.28 -30.19
N LYS A 3 22.73 35.67 -28.93
CA LYS A 3 22.70 34.73 -27.79
C LYS A 3 21.25 34.29 -27.58
N LEU A 4 20.97 33.04 -27.91
CA LEU A 4 19.73 32.37 -27.57
C LEU A 4 19.70 32.23 -26.03
N LEU A 5 18.90 33.03 -25.33
CA LEU A 5 18.54 32.72 -23.95
C LEU A 5 17.70 31.44 -24.00
N MET A 6 18.27 30.31 -23.59
CA MET A 6 17.47 29.17 -23.17
C MET A 6 16.67 29.62 -21.95
N ALA A 7 15.36 29.80 -22.13
CA ALA A 7 14.45 29.84 -21.01
C ALA A 7 14.57 28.49 -20.29
N VAL A 8 15.12 28.50 -19.08
CA VAL A 8 14.97 27.39 -18.16
C VAL A 8 13.48 27.30 -17.87
N VAL A 9 12.78 26.38 -18.53
CA VAL A 9 11.42 26.02 -18.14
C VAL A 9 11.58 25.49 -16.72
N LEU A 10 11.11 26.24 -15.72
CA LEU A 10 11.01 25.69 -14.36
C LEU A 10 10.16 24.42 -14.47
N ALA A 11 10.70 23.31 -13.98
CA ALA A 11 9.92 22.10 -13.80
C ALA A 11 8.70 22.46 -12.95
N ALA A 12 7.51 22.08 -13.43
CA ALA A 12 6.25 22.33 -12.74
C ALA A 12 5.61 20.98 -12.44
N ALA A 13 5.25 20.77 -11.18
CA ALA A 13 4.57 19.57 -10.76
C ALA A 13 3.33 19.31 -11.63
N PRO A 14 2.95 18.04 -11.90
CA PRO A 14 1.76 17.75 -12.71
C PRO A 14 0.50 18.39 -12.15
N ALA A 15 -0.42 18.81 -13.02
CA ALA A 15 -1.75 19.24 -12.59
C ALA A 15 -2.66 18.02 -12.43
N VAL A 16 -3.72 18.14 -11.63
CA VAL A 16 -4.80 17.14 -11.61
C VAL A 16 -6.12 17.83 -11.89
N THR A 17 -6.92 17.24 -12.78
CA THR A 17 -8.25 17.77 -13.13
C THR A 17 -9.32 16.72 -12.81
N PRO A 18 -10.35 17.04 -12.01
CA PRO A 18 -11.38 16.07 -11.70
C PRO A 18 -12.10 15.59 -12.96
N ILE A 19 -12.25 14.28 -13.12
CA ILE A 19 -13.04 13.65 -14.19
C ILE A 19 -14.42 13.29 -13.66
N SER A 20 -14.46 12.51 -12.58
CA SER A 20 -15.71 12.04 -11.99
C SER A 20 -15.54 11.63 -10.53
N THR A 21 -16.63 11.64 -9.78
CA THR A 21 -16.74 10.93 -8.50
C THR A 21 -17.88 9.96 -8.64
N THR A 22 -17.60 8.67 -8.50
CA THR A 22 -18.61 7.62 -8.51
C THR A 22 -18.81 7.06 -7.12
N THR A 23 -20.05 6.79 -6.74
CA THR A 23 -20.35 6.10 -5.49
C THR A 23 -20.18 4.60 -5.71
N LEU A 24 -19.14 4.03 -5.11
CA LEU A 24 -18.91 2.58 -5.09
C LEU A 24 -20.05 1.88 -4.35
N THR A 25 -20.40 2.42 -3.18
CA THR A 25 -21.48 1.93 -2.34
C THR A 25 -21.95 3.01 -1.37
N THR A 26 -23.20 2.91 -0.92
CA THR A 26 -23.74 3.67 0.22
C THR A 26 -23.91 2.78 1.45
N ASN A 27 -23.40 1.55 1.43
CA ASN A 27 -23.56 0.56 2.48
C ASN A 27 -22.21 0.06 3.04
N GLY A 28 -21.14 0.84 2.91
CA GLY A 28 -19.85 0.55 3.53
C GLY A 28 -19.92 0.57 5.06
N ARG A 29 -19.15 -0.32 5.69
CA ARG A 29 -19.04 -0.40 7.15
C ARG A 29 -18.29 0.81 7.72
N THR A 30 -18.85 1.40 8.77
CA THR A 30 -18.30 2.58 9.48
C THR A 30 -17.88 2.23 10.90
N ALA A 31 -17.20 1.10 11.05
CA ALA A 31 -16.70 0.64 12.34
C ALA A 31 -15.40 1.37 12.65
N LEU A 32 -15.44 2.32 13.59
CA LEU A 32 -14.28 3.08 14.02
C LEU A 32 -13.55 2.35 15.15
N THR A 33 -12.32 1.95 14.92
CA THR A 33 -11.41 1.42 15.95
C THR A 33 -9.98 1.88 15.69
N TYR A 34 -9.18 2.03 16.74
CA TYR A 34 -7.80 2.51 16.66
C TYR A 34 -7.71 3.84 15.90
N THR A 35 -7.24 3.81 14.65
CA THR A 35 -6.96 4.99 13.83
C THR A 35 -7.91 5.19 12.66
N GLY A 36 -8.87 4.28 12.42
CA GLY A 36 -9.55 4.29 11.12
C GLY A 36 -10.75 3.35 10.97
N TYR A 37 -11.16 3.13 9.71
CA TYR A 37 -12.27 2.26 9.34
C TYR A 37 -11.74 0.92 8.80
N MET A 38 -12.59 -0.11 8.76
CA MET A 38 -12.25 -1.38 8.12
C MET A 38 -12.11 -1.28 6.59
N ASN A 39 -12.57 -0.17 5.99
CA ASN A 39 -12.48 0.14 4.57
C ASN A 39 -11.61 1.39 4.44
N GLY A 40 -10.50 1.33 3.72
CA GLY A 40 -9.59 2.47 3.52
C GLY A 40 -8.54 2.61 4.62
N GLU A 41 -7.69 1.61 4.79
CA GLU A 41 -6.45 1.77 5.54
C GLU A 41 -5.30 1.60 4.55
N SER A 42 -4.19 2.32 4.72
CA SER A 42 -3.05 2.22 3.80
C SER A 42 -2.47 0.80 3.71
N PHE A 43 -2.73 -0.05 4.71
CA PHE A 43 -2.41 -1.48 4.71
C PHE A 43 -3.52 -2.39 4.11
N GLN A 44 -4.53 -1.81 3.45
CA GLN A 44 -5.43 -2.50 2.53
C GLN A 44 -4.79 -2.51 1.13
N GLN A 45 -3.85 -3.44 0.91
CA GLN A 45 -2.99 -3.45 -0.26
C GLN A 45 -3.27 -4.68 -1.16
N ASP A 46 -4.06 -4.57 -2.22
CA ASP A 46 -4.75 -3.36 -2.72
C ASP A 46 -6.24 -3.30 -2.33
N GLY A 47 -6.77 -2.09 -2.10
CA GLY A 47 -8.21 -1.83 -1.93
C GLY A 47 -8.93 -1.52 -3.24
N ILE A 48 -8.19 -1.12 -4.27
CA ILE A 48 -8.68 -0.83 -5.62
C ILE A 48 -7.60 -1.15 -6.65
N VAL A 49 -7.95 -1.83 -7.74
CA VAL A 49 -6.98 -2.25 -8.76
C VAL A 49 -7.63 -2.31 -10.14
N THR A 50 -6.91 -1.85 -11.16
CA THR A 50 -7.32 -1.97 -12.56
C THR A 50 -6.65 -3.14 -13.25
N ALA A 51 -7.42 -3.89 -14.05
CA ALA A 51 -6.90 -4.92 -14.95
C ALA A 51 -7.79 -5.07 -16.19
N ASN A 52 -7.18 -5.21 -17.36
CA ASN A 52 -7.86 -5.53 -18.62
C ASN A 52 -9.07 -4.64 -18.96
N GLY A 53 -8.96 -3.33 -18.72
CA GLY A 53 -10.01 -2.34 -19.00
C GLY A 53 -11.17 -2.34 -17.99
N TRP A 54 -11.00 -3.01 -16.84
CA TRP A 54 -11.94 -3.04 -15.73
C TRP A 54 -11.23 -2.63 -14.45
N GLN A 55 -12.00 -2.04 -13.52
CA GLN A 55 -11.53 -1.71 -12.19
C GLN A 55 -12.27 -2.55 -11.16
N TYR A 56 -11.55 -3.01 -10.15
CA TYR A 56 -12.02 -3.89 -9.10
C TYR A 56 -11.78 -3.25 -7.73
N SER A 57 -12.67 -3.50 -6.79
CA SER A 57 -12.50 -3.10 -5.39
C SER A 57 -13.21 -4.09 -4.47
N ALA A 58 -12.87 -4.08 -3.19
CA ALA A 58 -13.49 -4.91 -2.18
C ALA A 58 -13.66 -4.12 -0.89
N TYR A 59 -14.80 -4.32 -0.22
CA TYR A 59 -15.16 -3.57 0.97
C TYR A 59 -16.08 -4.39 1.89
N TRP A 60 -16.05 -4.08 3.17
CA TRP A 60 -17.03 -4.55 4.15
C TRP A 60 -18.28 -3.71 4.06
N ASP A 61 -19.43 -4.35 4.01
CA ASP A 61 -20.69 -3.65 4.21
C ASP A 61 -21.10 -3.53 5.69
N GLN A 62 -22.15 -2.75 5.97
CA GLN A 62 -22.66 -2.56 7.32
C GLN A 62 -23.02 -3.86 8.04
N ALA A 63 -23.49 -4.88 7.31
CA ALA A 63 -23.83 -6.18 7.87
C ALA A 63 -22.59 -7.06 8.11
N GLY A 64 -21.40 -6.60 7.72
CA GLY A 64 -20.14 -7.28 7.95
C GLY A 64 -19.80 -8.32 6.88
N TYR A 65 -20.45 -8.28 5.71
CA TYR A 65 -20.13 -9.16 4.59
C TYR A 65 -19.08 -8.55 3.68
N VAL A 66 -18.24 -9.41 3.09
CA VAL A 66 -17.33 -9.02 2.00
C VAL A 66 -18.17 -8.69 0.76
N ASN A 67 -17.94 -7.52 0.18
CA ASN A 67 -18.46 -7.14 -1.13
C ASN A 67 -17.29 -7.03 -2.09
N VAL A 68 -17.44 -7.64 -3.27
CA VAL A 68 -16.50 -7.49 -4.39
C VAL A 68 -17.20 -6.68 -5.47
N ALA A 69 -16.55 -5.62 -5.92
CA ALA A 69 -17.09 -4.67 -6.87
C ALA A 69 -16.25 -4.66 -8.13
N ARG A 70 -16.91 -4.45 -9.28
CA ARG A 70 -16.21 -4.12 -10.52
C ARG A 70 -16.94 -3.08 -11.34
N ARG A 71 -16.22 -2.33 -12.18
CA ARG A 71 -16.80 -1.51 -13.24
C ARG A 71 -15.96 -1.60 -14.51
N GLN A 72 -16.61 -1.46 -15.66
CA GLN A 72 -15.92 -1.30 -16.93
C GLN A 72 -15.36 0.13 -17.02
N LEU A 73 -14.10 0.29 -17.42
CA LEU A 73 -13.51 1.60 -17.63
C LEU A 73 -13.86 2.17 -19.01
N PRO A 74 -13.92 3.52 -19.17
CA PRO A 74 -13.63 4.53 -18.15
C PRO A 74 -14.83 4.95 -17.27
N SER A 75 -16.06 4.57 -17.63
CA SER A 75 -17.27 5.18 -17.03
C SER A 75 -18.43 4.21 -16.78
N GLY A 76 -18.17 2.90 -16.75
CA GLY A 76 -19.17 1.89 -16.41
C GLY A 76 -19.69 2.04 -14.98
N VAL A 77 -20.90 1.56 -14.75
CA VAL A 77 -21.51 1.51 -13.41
C VAL A 77 -20.88 0.42 -12.55
N TRP A 78 -20.83 0.64 -11.23
CA TRP A 78 -20.36 -0.37 -10.28
C TRP A 78 -21.32 -1.55 -10.19
N GLN A 79 -20.77 -2.76 -10.32
CA GLN A 79 -21.43 -4.04 -10.13
C GLN A 79 -20.96 -4.63 -8.80
N ASN A 80 -21.72 -4.42 -7.73
CA ASN A 80 -21.41 -4.94 -6.40
C ASN A 80 -21.97 -6.35 -6.22
N LEU A 81 -21.13 -7.26 -5.74
CA LEU A 81 -21.47 -8.64 -5.39
C LEU A 81 -21.15 -8.89 -3.91
N ARG A 82 -22.18 -9.13 -3.11
CA ARG A 82 -22.03 -9.56 -1.70
C ARG A 82 -21.77 -11.06 -1.63
N LEU A 83 -20.73 -11.46 -0.89
CA LEU A 83 -20.45 -12.84 -0.54
C LEU A 83 -21.06 -13.13 0.84
N THR A 84 -22.09 -13.98 0.90
CA THR A 84 -22.91 -14.18 2.11
C THR A 84 -22.49 -15.37 2.97
N ASP A 85 -21.44 -16.07 2.60
CA ASP A 85 -20.92 -17.26 3.29
C ASP A 85 -19.92 -16.92 4.41
N TYR A 86 -19.62 -15.63 4.63
CA TYR A 86 -18.73 -15.16 5.69
C TYR A 86 -19.15 -13.79 6.22
N VAL A 87 -19.19 -13.64 7.54
CA VAL A 87 -19.37 -12.36 8.23
C VAL A 87 -18.11 -12.08 9.04
N THR A 88 -17.62 -10.83 9.01
CA THR A 88 -16.49 -10.40 9.84
C THR A 88 -16.69 -10.78 11.31
N THR A 89 -15.59 -11.17 11.94
CA THR A 89 -15.57 -11.57 13.35
C THR A 89 -15.50 -10.39 14.31
N SER A 90 -15.29 -9.16 13.82
CA SER A 90 -15.08 -7.99 14.68
C SER A 90 -15.50 -6.66 14.02
N THR A 91 -15.12 -5.56 14.66
CA THR A 91 -15.20 -4.19 14.13
C THR A 91 -13.81 -3.57 13.95
N ASP A 92 -12.76 -4.39 14.03
CA ASP A 92 -11.36 -3.98 14.07
C ASP A 92 -10.87 -3.45 12.71
N SER A 93 -10.31 -2.23 12.67
CA SER A 93 -9.83 -1.57 11.45
C SER A 93 -8.65 -2.30 10.81
N HIS A 94 -7.93 -3.14 11.56
CA HIS A 94 -6.89 -4.02 11.01
C HIS A 94 -7.47 -5.11 10.09
N ASN A 95 -8.75 -5.42 10.21
CA ASN A 95 -9.44 -6.49 9.48
C ASN A 95 -9.86 -6.04 8.06
N THR A 96 -8.95 -5.40 7.31
CA THR A 96 -9.17 -4.92 5.93
C THR A 96 -9.39 -6.07 4.94
N ILE A 97 -9.69 -5.73 3.67
CA ILE A 97 -9.76 -6.69 2.56
C ILE A 97 -8.74 -6.30 1.49
N SER A 98 -7.67 -7.09 1.36
CA SER A 98 -6.68 -6.93 0.29
C SER A 98 -7.05 -7.74 -0.94
N ILE A 99 -6.80 -7.17 -2.12
CA ILE A 99 -7.07 -7.76 -3.43
C ILE A 99 -5.74 -8.06 -4.13
N GLY A 100 -5.67 -9.22 -4.78
CA GLY A 100 -4.62 -9.57 -5.73
C GLY A 100 -5.20 -10.08 -7.04
N ILE A 101 -4.53 -9.84 -8.16
CA ILE A 101 -4.91 -10.41 -9.45
C ILE A 101 -3.75 -11.25 -9.97
N SER A 102 -4.01 -12.53 -10.21
CA SER A 102 -3.04 -13.41 -10.86
C SER A 102 -3.11 -13.21 -12.37
N ALA A 103 -2.07 -12.61 -12.95
CA ALA A 103 -1.99 -12.45 -14.42
C ALA A 103 -1.87 -13.79 -15.16
N ARG A 104 -1.38 -14.85 -14.50
CA ARG A 104 -1.25 -16.20 -15.07
C ARG A 104 -2.58 -16.84 -15.44
N ASP A 105 -3.61 -16.66 -14.62
CA ASP A 105 -4.89 -17.35 -14.79
C ASP A 105 -6.10 -16.41 -14.74
N GLY A 106 -5.90 -15.11 -14.50
CA GLY A 106 -6.97 -14.12 -14.40
C GLY A 106 -7.89 -14.32 -13.21
N SER A 107 -7.43 -14.98 -12.14
CA SER A 107 -8.19 -15.10 -10.91
C SER A 107 -7.99 -13.89 -9.99
N LEU A 108 -9.07 -13.50 -9.31
CA LEU A 108 -9.11 -12.46 -8.28
C LEU A 108 -8.94 -13.13 -6.91
N HIS A 109 -7.98 -12.67 -6.12
CA HIS A 109 -7.64 -13.19 -4.80
C HIS A 109 -8.06 -12.20 -3.72
N LEU A 110 -8.60 -12.71 -2.62
CA LEU A 110 -9.06 -11.92 -1.48
C LEU A 110 -8.46 -12.48 -0.20
N ALA A 111 -7.88 -11.60 0.61
CA ALA A 111 -7.39 -11.92 1.95
C ALA A 111 -7.94 -10.88 2.93
N PHE A 112 -8.62 -11.33 3.99
CA PHE A 112 -9.43 -10.42 4.82
C PHE A 112 -9.61 -10.85 6.28
N ASP A 113 -10.12 -9.95 7.11
CA ASP A 113 -10.54 -10.20 8.50
C ASP A 113 -9.43 -10.75 9.43
N MET A 114 -8.23 -10.19 9.34
CA MET A 114 -7.04 -10.68 10.04
C MET A 114 -6.34 -9.61 10.88
N HIS A 115 -6.49 -9.72 12.20
CA HIS A 115 -5.61 -9.09 13.18
C HIS A 115 -5.10 -10.15 14.15
N SER A 116 -3.87 -10.60 13.96
CA SER A 116 -3.25 -11.68 14.75
C SER A 116 -4.14 -12.93 14.84
N SER A 117 -4.80 -13.30 13.75
CA SER A 117 -5.83 -14.35 13.76
C SER A 117 -5.68 -15.29 12.57
N VAL A 118 -6.55 -16.31 12.50
CA VAL A 118 -6.50 -17.31 11.43
C VAL A 118 -6.61 -16.65 10.06
N LEU A 119 -5.92 -17.19 9.06
CA LEU A 119 -6.07 -16.74 7.68
C LEU A 119 -7.55 -16.84 7.26
N ARG A 120 -8.08 -15.79 6.62
CA ARG A 120 -9.24 -15.92 5.75
C ARG A 120 -8.84 -15.49 4.36
N TYR A 121 -8.81 -16.47 3.48
CA TYR A 121 -8.45 -16.29 2.09
C TYR A 121 -9.47 -17.00 1.21
N ARG A 122 -9.77 -16.41 0.05
CA ARG A 122 -10.45 -17.10 -1.05
C ARG A 122 -9.95 -16.53 -2.38
N ARG A 123 -10.27 -17.23 -3.46
CA ARG A 123 -10.05 -16.74 -4.82
C ARG A 123 -11.27 -16.98 -5.69
N SER A 124 -11.33 -16.29 -6.81
CA SER A 124 -12.26 -16.59 -7.87
C SER A 124 -11.84 -17.79 -8.71
N VAL A 125 -12.74 -18.19 -9.62
CA VAL A 125 -12.40 -19.01 -10.79
C VAL A 125 -11.38 -18.30 -11.69
N ALA A 126 -10.64 -19.10 -12.46
CA ALA A 126 -9.75 -18.59 -13.51
C ALA A 126 -10.55 -17.86 -14.60
N GLY A 127 -9.92 -16.88 -15.25
CA GLY A 127 -10.47 -16.08 -16.35
C GLY A 127 -11.40 -14.95 -15.92
N LEU A 128 -11.69 -14.79 -14.63
CA LEU A 128 -12.59 -13.75 -14.12
C LEU A 128 -12.14 -12.34 -14.52
N THR A 129 -10.83 -12.08 -14.50
CA THR A 129 -10.23 -10.79 -14.88
C THR A 129 -9.60 -10.80 -16.27
N THR A 130 -9.41 -11.97 -16.92
CA THR A 130 -8.94 -12.05 -18.32
C THR A 130 -10.04 -11.73 -19.33
N SER A 131 -11.28 -12.17 -19.07
CA SER A 131 -12.43 -11.91 -19.95
C SER A 131 -13.63 -11.36 -19.15
N PRO A 132 -13.46 -10.22 -18.46
CA PRO A 132 -14.43 -9.72 -17.49
C PRO A 132 -15.81 -9.40 -18.07
N GLY A 133 -15.88 -9.04 -19.36
CA GLY A 133 -17.15 -8.78 -20.05
C GLY A 133 -18.04 -10.02 -20.24
N THR A 134 -17.47 -11.22 -20.24
CA THR A 134 -18.20 -12.49 -20.42
C THR A 134 -18.15 -13.40 -19.19
N ALA A 135 -17.19 -13.18 -18.28
CA ALA A 135 -17.08 -13.95 -17.05
C ALA A 135 -18.30 -13.71 -16.15
N ALA A 136 -18.85 -14.79 -15.60
CA ALA A 136 -19.96 -14.73 -14.67
C ALA A 136 -19.57 -13.95 -13.41
N TRP A 137 -20.38 -12.94 -13.06
CA TRP A 137 -20.19 -12.13 -11.85
C TRP A 137 -21.23 -12.50 -10.80
N SER A 138 -21.00 -13.62 -10.13
CA SER A 138 -21.88 -14.19 -9.13
C SER A 138 -21.07 -14.78 -7.98
N ALA A 139 -21.72 -15.04 -6.84
CA ALA A 139 -21.06 -15.62 -5.67
C ALA A 139 -20.41 -16.98 -5.98
N SER A 140 -21.00 -17.76 -6.89
CA SER A 140 -20.45 -19.02 -7.38
C SER A 140 -19.12 -18.90 -8.14
N SER A 141 -18.76 -17.70 -8.59
CA SER A 141 -17.44 -17.43 -9.18
C SER A 141 -16.32 -17.38 -8.14
N PHE A 142 -16.64 -17.42 -6.85
CA PHE A 142 -15.70 -17.38 -5.74
C PHE A 142 -15.73 -18.69 -4.94
N GLY A 143 -14.56 -19.22 -4.64
CA GLY A 143 -14.43 -20.38 -3.76
C GLY A 143 -14.79 -20.06 -2.31
N ALA A 144 -14.92 -21.13 -1.51
CA ALA A 144 -15.12 -21.02 -0.06
C ALA A 144 -13.90 -20.34 0.62
N VAL A 145 -14.13 -19.76 1.80
CA VAL A 145 -13.03 -19.30 2.67
C VAL A 145 -12.19 -20.49 3.09
N THR A 146 -10.87 -20.33 3.01
CA THR A 146 -9.91 -21.26 3.59
C THR A 146 -8.98 -20.54 4.56
N SER A 147 -8.54 -21.30 5.56
CA SER A 147 -7.48 -20.93 6.51
C SER A 147 -6.11 -21.49 6.14
N THR A 148 -6.01 -22.12 4.96
CA THR A 148 -4.80 -22.81 4.52
C THR A 148 -4.18 -22.17 3.27
N LEU A 149 -2.84 -22.10 3.28
CA LEU A 149 -2.01 -21.80 2.12
C LEU A 149 -0.87 -22.81 2.06
N ALA A 150 -0.52 -23.28 0.87
CA ALA A 150 0.53 -24.28 0.65
C ALA A 150 0.38 -25.54 1.55
N GLY A 151 -0.86 -25.95 1.85
CA GLY A 151 -1.15 -27.12 2.69
C GLY A 151 -1.02 -26.91 4.20
N ALA A 152 -0.69 -25.69 4.67
CA ALA A 152 -0.55 -25.36 6.08
C ALA A 152 -1.65 -24.39 6.55
N THR A 153 -2.19 -24.63 7.74
CA THR A 153 -3.09 -23.68 8.42
C THR A 153 -2.29 -22.53 9.01
N LEU A 154 -2.70 -21.30 8.74
CA LEU A 154 -2.10 -20.09 9.31
C LEU A 154 -3.02 -19.55 10.39
N ASN A 155 -2.59 -19.59 11.66
CA ASN A 155 -3.45 -19.28 12.82
C ASN A 155 -3.31 -17.86 13.35
N GLN A 156 -2.23 -17.16 13.01
CA GLN A 156 -1.91 -15.87 13.59
C GLN A 156 -1.22 -15.01 12.55
N VAL A 157 -2.02 -14.34 11.72
CA VAL A 157 -1.58 -13.49 10.63
C VAL A 157 -2.25 -12.12 10.63
N THR A 158 -1.60 -11.14 10.02
CA THR A 158 -2.07 -9.76 9.82
C THR A 158 -1.50 -9.20 8.50
N TYR A 159 -2.14 -8.20 7.90
CA TYR A 159 -1.62 -7.39 6.78
C TYR A 159 -1.19 -8.18 5.52
N PRO A 160 -2.12 -8.87 4.84
CA PRO A 160 -1.81 -9.49 3.56
C PRO A 160 -1.49 -8.43 2.49
N GLN A 161 -0.39 -8.60 1.78
CA GLN A 161 0.04 -7.74 0.67
C GLN A 161 0.29 -8.61 -0.57
N PHE A 162 -0.57 -8.46 -1.58
CA PHE A 162 -0.41 -9.15 -2.85
C PHE A 162 0.59 -8.41 -3.74
N ILE A 163 1.47 -9.14 -4.42
CA ILE A 163 2.57 -8.56 -5.20
C ILE A 163 2.54 -9.16 -6.60
N SER A 164 2.30 -8.31 -7.60
CA SER A 164 2.37 -8.69 -9.01
C SER A 164 3.83 -8.85 -9.44
N VAL A 165 4.20 -10.03 -9.92
CA VAL A 165 5.53 -10.28 -10.48
C VAL A 165 5.49 -10.04 -11.99
N PRO A 166 6.52 -9.43 -12.61
CA PRO A 166 6.53 -9.15 -14.05
C PRO A 166 6.34 -10.36 -14.97
N ASP A 167 6.64 -11.59 -14.50
CA ASP A 167 6.40 -12.82 -15.25
C ASP A 167 5.00 -13.42 -15.06
N GLY A 168 4.10 -12.67 -14.42
CA GLY A 168 2.71 -13.01 -14.17
C GLY A 168 2.46 -13.88 -12.94
N THR A 169 3.52 -14.32 -12.24
CA THR A 169 3.36 -14.92 -10.90
C THR A 169 2.74 -13.89 -9.95
N LEU A 170 1.94 -14.36 -9.00
CA LEU A 170 1.46 -13.55 -7.89
C LEU A 170 2.21 -13.97 -6.63
N GLN A 171 2.74 -13.05 -5.84
CA GLN A 171 3.25 -13.33 -4.50
C GLN A 171 2.31 -12.77 -3.44
N LEU A 172 2.46 -13.29 -2.22
CA LEU A 172 1.78 -12.78 -1.04
C LEU A 172 2.80 -12.66 0.09
N ALA A 173 3.04 -11.43 0.53
CA ALA A 173 3.69 -11.17 1.81
C ALA A 173 2.62 -11.10 2.90
N ILE A 174 2.90 -11.70 4.06
CA ILE A 174 1.99 -11.63 5.20
C ILE A 174 2.78 -11.66 6.50
N ARG A 175 2.35 -10.84 7.46
CA ARG A 175 2.93 -10.82 8.80
C ARG A 175 2.35 -11.96 9.62
N THR A 176 3.21 -12.76 10.22
CA THR A 176 2.87 -13.80 11.21
C THR A 176 3.23 -13.35 12.61
N GLY A 177 2.56 -13.87 13.64
CA GLY A 177 2.85 -13.52 15.04
C GLY A 177 2.07 -12.29 15.53
N LEU A 178 2.61 -11.62 16.53
CA LEU A 178 1.99 -10.49 17.25
C LEU A 178 2.76 -9.18 17.03
N SER A 179 2.17 -8.05 17.44
CA SER A 179 2.94 -6.81 17.56
C SER A 179 3.94 -6.91 18.72
N GLY A 180 5.19 -6.50 18.49
CA GLY A 180 6.35 -6.73 19.36
C GLY A 180 7.05 -8.09 19.16
N SER A 181 6.48 -9.02 18.39
CA SER A 181 7.10 -10.30 18.03
C SER A 181 6.46 -10.92 16.77
N GLY A 182 6.76 -10.38 15.58
CA GLY A 182 6.17 -10.88 14.34
C GLY A 182 7.14 -10.91 13.16
N ASP A 183 6.98 -11.93 12.33
CA ASP A 183 7.85 -12.22 11.18
C ASP A 183 7.12 -11.92 9.87
N GLU A 184 7.84 -11.50 8.84
CA GLU A 184 7.30 -11.39 7.49
C GLU A 184 7.62 -12.64 6.68
N VAL A 185 6.60 -13.24 6.09
CA VAL A 185 6.73 -14.47 5.29
C VAL A 185 6.20 -14.29 3.88
N LEU A 186 6.75 -15.06 2.93
CA LEU A 186 6.47 -14.93 1.51
C LEU A 186 5.91 -16.24 0.92
N TYR A 187 4.89 -16.11 0.08
CA TYR A 187 4.29 -17.18 -0.72
C TYR A 187 4.30 -16.83 -2.21
N GLU A 188 4.33 -17.84 -3.07
CA GLU A 188 4.20 -17.70 -4.54
C GLU A 188 3.02 -18.51 -5.08
N TYR A 189 2.25 -17.90 -5.97
CA TYR A 189 1.15 -18.50 -6.70
C TYR A 189 1.47 -18.58 -8.19
N ALA A 190 1.54 -19.81 -8.70
CA ALA A 190 1.91 -20.09 -10.08
C ALA A 190 0.69 -20.39 -11.00
N GLY A 191 -0.50 -19.89 -10.66
CA GLY A 191 -1.73 -20.07 -11.46
C GLY A 191 -2.58 -21.29 -11.08
N SER A 192 -2.22 -22.02 -10.02
CA SER A 192 -3.02 -23.15 -9.54
C SER A 192 -2.94 -23.34 -8.04
N THR A 193 -1.73 -23.34 -7.48
CA THR A 193 -1.45 -23.56 -6.06
C THR A 193 -0.48 -22.53 -5.51
N TRP A 194 -0.58 -22.30 -4.20
CA TRP A 194 0.39 -21.52 -3.44
C TRP A 194 1.55 -22.40 -2.97
N THR A 195 2.76 -21.87 -3.02
CA THR A 195 3.99 -22.46 -2.46
C THR A 195 4.54 -21.53 -1.40
N TYR A 196 4.98 -22.09 -0.27
CA TYR A 196 5.68 -21.31 0.76
C TYR A 196 7.13 -21.08 0.35
N VAL A 197 7.56 -19.81 0.27
CA VAL A 197 8.96 -19.46 -0.01
C VAL A 197 9.77 -19.48 1.29
N GLY A 198 9.22 -18.88 2.34
CA GLY A 198 9.87 -18.81 3.65
C GLY A 198 9.68 -17.48 4.35
N LYS A 199 10.18 -17.42 5.59
CA LYS A 199 10.37 -16.19 6.35
C LYS A 199 11.47 -15.35 5.74
N PHE A 200 11.21 -14.08 5.42
CA PHE A 200 12.18 -13.19 4.83
C PHE A 200 12.61 -12.02 5.74
N ILE A 201 11.81 -11.65 6.74
CA ILE A 201 12.23 -10.77 7.85
C ILE A 201 11.93 -11.47 9.18
N ASP A 202 12.92 -11.50 10.08
CA ASP A 202 12.80 -12.02 11.44
C ASP A 202 12.59 -10.87 12.43
N GLY A 203 11.39 -10.76 12.97
CA GLY A 203 11.10 -9.85 14.09
C GLY A 203 11.06 -10.59 15.42
N THR A 204 10.57 -11.84 15.41
CA THR A 204 10.37 -12.63 16.64
C THR A 204 11.67 -12.88 17.39
N THR A 205 12.72 -13.30 16.69
CA THR A 205 14.04 -13.55 17.30
C THR A 205 14.78 -12.24 17.57
N ALA A 206 14.54 -11.23 16.72
CA ALA A 206 15.10 -9.90 16.89
C ALA A 206 14.51 -9.15 18.09
N GLY A 207 13.34 -9.57 18.58
CA GLY A 207 12.64 -8.90 19.68
C GLY A 207 11.96 -7.60 19.25
N ASN A 208 11.59 -7.46 17.97
CA ASN A 208 10.93 -6.30 17.41
C ASN A 208 9.96 -6.70 16.28
N ASN A 209 9.36 -5.72 15.59
CA ASN A 209 8.56 -5.95 14.39
C ASN A 209 9.00 -5.06 13.24
N ALA A 210 9.14 -5.66 12.07
CA ALA A 210 9.09 -4.92 10.83
C ALA A 210 7.64 -4.59 10.45
N TYR A 211 7.44 -3.39 9.92
CA TYR A 211 6.22 -2.95 9.28
C TYR A 211 6.56 -2.39 7.91
N LEU A 212 6.14 -3.10 6.85
CA LEU A 212 6.47 -2.71 5.48
C LEU A 212 5.78 -1.39 5.13
N PHE A 213 6.51 -0.47 4.50
CA PHE A 213 5.91 0.61 3.72
C PHE A 213 5.41 0.09 2.37
N GLY A 214 6.12 -0.91 1.83
CA GLY A 214 5.62 -1.73 0.72
C GLY A 214 6.68 -2.71 0.21
N ILE A 215 6.25 -3.55 -0.73
CA ILE A 215 7.07 -4.56 -1.39
C ILE A 215 6.62 -4.67 -2.86
N GLU A 216 7.47 -4.28 -3.80
CA GLU A 216 7.09 -4.12 -5.20
C GLU A 216 8.25 -4.50 -6.13
N TYR A 217 7.93 -4.99 -7.33
CA TYR A 217 8.92 -5.21 -8.38
C TYR A 217 9.13 -3.95 -9.22
N ASP A 218 10.38 -3.68 -9.59
CA ASP A 218 10.70 -2.72 -10.64
C ASP A 218 10.51 -3.31 -12.05
N SER A 219 10.64 -2.45 -13.05
CA SER A 219 10.56 -2.82 -14.47
C SER A 219 11.63 -3.82 -14.94
N THR A 220 12.66 -4.07 -14.11
CA THR A 220 13.75 -5.02 -14.34
C THR A 220 13.64 -6.30 -13.52
N SER A 221 12.49 -6.52 -12.87
CA SER A 221 12.22 -7.66 -11.98
C SER A 221 13.08 -7.71 -10.72
N LEU A 222 13.58 -6.56 -10.25
CA LEU A 222 14.12 -6.43 -8.90
C LEU A 222 12.97 -6.23 -7.91
N LEU A 223 12.92 -7.07 -6.88
CA LEU A 223 11.96 -6.92 -5.79
C LEU A 223 12.54 -5.97 -4.75
N HIS A 224 11.87 -4.87 -4.48
CA HIS A 224 12.25 -3.88 -3.49
C HIS A 224 11.35 -3.99 -2.26
N VAL A 225 11.92 -3.89 -1.07
CA VAL A 225 11.16 -3.81 0.17
C VAL A 225 11.72 -2.71 1.06
N THR A 226 10.82 -1.92 1.65
CA THR A 226 11.15 -0.95 2.69
C THR A 226 10.25 -1.14 3.89
N TRP A 227 10.79 -0.85 5.08
CA TRP A 227 10.06 -1.02 6.33
C TRP A 227 10.57 -0.05 7.40
N THR A 228 9.77 0.12 8.45
CA THR A 228 10.19 0.67 9.73
C THR A 228 10.19 -0.44 10.78
N VAL A 229 10.94 -0.25 11.87
CA VAL A 229 10.99 -1.21 12.98
C VAL A 229 10.25 -0.63 14.18
N ARG A 230 9.51 -1.48 14.89
CA ARG A 230 8.90 -1.18 16.18
C ARG A 230 9.45 -2.12 17.25
N GLU A 231 10.08 -1.56 18.26
CA GLU A 231 10.74 -2.34 19.33
C GLU A 231 9.75 -2.99 20.31
N THR A 232 8.56 -2.43 20.49
CA THR A 232 7.54 -2.98 21.40
C THR A 232 6.15 -2.97 20.78
N SER A 233 5.10 -3.26 21.55
CA SER A 233 3.72 -3.05 21.07
C SER A 233 3.35 -1.57 20.95
N ASP A 234 4.06 -0.66 21.63
CA ASP A 234 3.82 0.78 21.59
C ASP A 234 4.31 1.40 20.28
N ALA A 235 3.41 2.08 19.56
CA ALA A 235 3.72 2.77 18.32
C ALA A 235 4.73 3.93 18.48
N SER A 236 4.89 4.48 19.69
CA SER A 236 5.95 5.46 19.99
C SER A 236 7.36 4.91 19.74
N THR A 237 7.50 3.58 19.74
CA THR A 237 8.77 2.87 19.53
C THR A 237 9.05 2.56 18.05
N ASN A 238 8.23 3.05 17.11
CA ASN A 238 8.58 3.02 15.68
C ASN A 238 9.86 3.86 15.45
N HIS A 239 10.80 3.35 14.68
CA HIS A 239 12.03 4.06 14.32
C HIS A 239 12.60 3.60 12.98
N ASP A 240 13.39 4.51 12.41
CA ASP A 240 14.22 4.34 11.23
C ASP A 240 13.47 3.89 9.95
N LEU A 241 14.16 4.05 8.82
CA LEU A 241 13.78 3.49 7.53
C LEU A 241 14.82 2.46 7.12
N TYR A 242 14.34 1.31 6.67
CA TYR A 242 15.14 0.19 6.21
C TYR A 242 14.82 -0.17 4.77
N TYR A 243 15.80 -0.76 4.08
CA TYR A 243 15.67 -1.18 2.70
C TYR A 243 16.47 -2.45 2.40
N ALA A 244 15.87 -3.31 1.59
CA ALA A 244 16.54 -4.42 0.95
C ALA A 244 15.97 -4.64 -0.45
N TYR A 245 16.70 -5.37 -1.28
CA TYR A 245 16.18 -5.81 -2.57
C TYR A 245 16.61 -7.23 -2.91
N SER A 246 15.83 -7.89 -3.76
CA SER A 246 16.07 -9.26 -4.22
C SER A 246 16.08 -9.33 -5.74
N LYS A 247 16.95 -10.19 -6.27
CA LYS A 247 17.08 -10.47 -7.72
C LYS A 247 16.40 -11.77 -8.15
N ASP A 248 15.92 -12.55 -7.20
CA ASP A 248 15.46 -13.93 -7.37
C ASP A 248 14.12 -14.14 -6.67
N LYS A 249 13.26 -13.11 -6.78
CA LYS A 249 11.88 -13.09 -6.26
C LYS A 249 11.78 -13.36 -4.76
N GLY A 250 12.67 -12.74 -4.00
CA GLY A 250 12.68 -12.81 -2.54
C GLY A 250 13.35 -14.05 -1.97
N ARG A 251 14.23 -14.74 -2.70
CA ARG A 251 14.97 -15.91 -2.17
C ARG A 251 16.26 -15.49 -1.48
N THR A 252 17.02 -14.57 -2.10
CA THR A 252 18.17 -13.90 -1.51
C THR A 252 17.95 -12.40 -1.48
N TRP A 253 18.41 -11.77 -0.41
CA TRP A 253 18.25 -10.34 -0.17
C TRP A 253 19.57 -9.62 -0.05
N ARG A 254 19.61 -8.42 -0.62
CA ARG A 254 20.75 -7.54 -0.64
C ARG A 254 20.44 -6.26 0.11
N ASN A 255 21.44 -5.76 0.83
CA ASN A 255 21.37 -4.48 1.52
C ASN A 255 21.53 -3.31 0.52
N ASN A 256 21.51 -2.07 1.02
CA ASN A 256 21.60 -0.88 0.16
C ASN A 256 22.86 -0.84 -0.73
N ASP A 257 23.97 -1.38 -0.23
CA ASP A 257 25.27 -1.45 -0.92
C ASP A 257 25.32 -2.56 -1.98
N GLY A 258 24.39 -3.52 -1.91
CA GLY A 258 24.26 -4.63 -2.84
C GLY A 258 24.90 -5.94 -2.39
N SER A 259 25.41 -5.99 -1.15
CA SER A 259 25.91 -7.21 -0.51
C SER A 259 24.73 -8.13 -0.17
N VAL A 260 24.85 -9.44 -0.42
CA VAL A 260 23.85 -10.41 0.03
C VAL A 260 23.96 -10.52 1.55
N VAL A 261 22.86 -10.28 2.26
CA VAL A 261 22.82 -10.25 3.73
C VAL A 261 21.78 -11.21 4.33
N ALA A 262 20.90 -11.79 3.51
CA ALA A 262 19.89 -12.71 3.97
C ALA A 262 19.46 -13.70 2.87
N THR A 263 18.99 -14.87 3.31
CA THR A 263 18.36 -15.94 2.52
C THR A 263 17.03 -16.30 3.19
N THR A 264 15.94 -16.18 2.45
CA THR A 264 14.59 -16.48 2.93
C THR A 264 14.48 -17.94 3.39
N GLY A 265 13.86 -18.16 4.55
CA GLY A 265 13.66 -19.47 5.15
C GLY A 265 14.84 -20.03 5.95
N THR A 266 16.05 -19.46 5.84
CA THR A 266 17.24 -19.93 6.59
C THR A 266 17.89 -18.82 7.41
N THR A 267 18.27 -17.71 6.78
CA THR A 267 18.89 -16.55 7.43
C THR A 267 18.14 -15.31 6.98
N PRO A 268 16.99 -14.99 7.60
CA PRO A 268 16.16 -13.88 7.17
C PRO A 268 16.84 -12.52 7.41
N LEU A 269 16.25 -11.47 6.86
CA LEU A 269 16.62 -10.10 7.21
C LEU A 269 16.34 -9.85 8.69
N VAL A 270 17.29 -9.21 9.38
CA VAL A 270 17.19 -8.79 10.77
C VAL A 270 17.56 -7.32 10.82
N SER A 271 16.83 -6.49 11.56
CA SER A 271 17.03 -5.03 11.64
C SER A 271 18.48 -4.62 11.95
N ASP A 272 19.20 -5.44 12.71
CA ASP A 272 20.57 -5.16 13.16
C ASP A 272 21.64 -5.46 12.08
N ASN A 273 21.24 -6.04 10.95
CA ASN A 273 22.18 -6.31 9.86
C ASN A 273 22.72 -5.00 9.24
N ALA A 274 24.03 -4.95 9.06
CA ALA A 274 24.71 -3.79 8.50
C ALA A 274 24.22 -3.44 7.08
N GLY A 275 23.96 -2.15 6.85
CA GLY A 275 23.56 -1.60 5.56
C GLY A 275 22.08 -1.77 5.20
N LEU A 276 21.24 -2.27 6.12
CA LEU A 276 19.79 -2.28 5.95
C LEU A 276 19.14 -0.96 6.33
N ARG A 277 19.58 -0.32 7.43
CA ARG A 277 19.09 1.02 7.81
C ARG A 277 19.59 2.06 6.83
N THR A 278 18.66 2.73 6.13
CA THR A 278 18.97 3.72 5.09
C THR A 278 18.67 5.15 5.51
N TRP A 279 17.77 5.35 6.47
CA TRP A 279 17.53 6.66 7.06
C TRP A 279 17.29 6.55 8.56
N SER A 280 17.77 7.53 9.33
CA SER A 280 17.60 7.56 10.77
C SER A 280 16.40 8.39 11.19
N VAL A 281 15.50 7.79 11.95
CA VAL A 281 14.37 8.45 12.62
C VAL A 281 14.28 7.84 14.01
N ALA A 282 14.60 8.58 15.06
CA ALA A 282 14.57 8.05 16.42
C ALA A 282 13.15 7.60 16.83
N GLN A 283 13.06 6.80 17.90
CA GLN A 283 11.79 6.59 18.60
C GLN A 283 11.24 7.92 19.15
N ASN A 284 9.96 7.94 19.51
CA ASN A 284 9.26 9.12 20.03
C ASN A 284 9.21 10.28 19.02
N ARG A 285 9.28 9.95 17.73
CA ARG A 285 9.17 10.91 16.61
C ARG A 285 7.82 10.86 15.92
N GLY A 286 6.85 10.12 16.45
CA GLY A 286 5.54 9.96 15.83
C GLY A 286 5.60 9.31 14.44
N LEU A 287 6.66 8.54 14.15
CA LEU A 287 6.82 7.80 12.91
C LEU A 287 5.68 6.81 12.76
N MET A 288 4.88 7.00 11.71
CA MET A 288 3.82 6.07 11.39
C MET A 288 4.36 4.90 10.56
N ASN A 289 3.88 3.71 10.87
CA ASN A 289 4.18 2.50 10.11
C ASN A 289 3.13 2.25 9.02
N GLN A 290 3.50 1.46 8.01
CA GLN A 290 2.62 1.02 6.92
C GLN A 290 1.95 2.16 6.16
N GLU A 291 2.68 3.21 5.79
CA GLU A 291 2.18 4.20 4.83
C GLU A 291 2.23 3.64 3.40
N SER A 292 3.22 4.00 2.60
CA SER A 292 3.25 3.53 1.21
C SER A 292 4.64 3.59 0.59
N GLN A 293 4.86 2.72 -0.39
CA GLN A 293 6.04 2.68 -1.25
C GLN A 293 5.55 2.55 -2.70
N VAL A 294 6.26 3.19 -3.62
CA VAL A 294 6.14 2.90 -5.05
C VAL A 294 7.50 2.86 -5.73
N VAL A 295 7.65 2.06 -6.78
CA VAL A 295 8.84 2.02 -7.62
C VAL A 295 8.56 2.64 -8.99
N ASP A 296 9.37 3.64 -9.37
CA ASP A 296 9.25 4.31 -10.67
C ASP A 296 9.74 3.41 -11.83
N LYS A 297 9.49 3.81 -13.07
CA LYS A 297 9.91 3.05 -14.26
C LYS A 297 11.42 2.92 -14.36
N ALA A 298 12.17 3.90 -13.85
CA ALA A 298 13.63 3.88 -13.77
C ALA A 298 14.17 2.94 -12.66
N GLY A 299 13.31 2.37 -11.81
CA GLY A 299 13.68 1.53 -10.68
C GLY A 299 14.21 2.34 -9.49
N ILE A 300 13.75 3.58 -9.33
CA ILE A 300 13.94 4.39 -8.13
C ILE A 300 12.79 4.07 -7.17
N VAL A 301 13.16 3.76 -5.93
CA VAL A 301 12.23 3.47 -4.84
C VAL A 301 11.85 4.78 -4.18
N HIS A 302 10.55 4.99 -4.03
CA HIS A 302 9.93 6.10 -3.33
C HIS A 302 9.18 5.58 -2.12
N VAL A 303 9.36 6.21 -0.96
CA VAL A 303 8.67 5.88 0.28
C VAL A 303 7.99 7.13 0.80
N LEU A 304 6.70 7.00 1.11
CA LEU A 304 5.95 7.99 1.85
C LEU A 304 5.91 7.55 3.31
N ALA A 305 6.32 8.43 4.21
CA ALA A 305 6.20 8.23 5.64
C ALA A 305 5.84 9.56 6.30
N SER A 306 5.20 9.51 7.47
CA SER A 306 4.93 10.70 8.26
C SER A 306 5.48 10.59 9.68
N HIS A 307 6.10 11.68 10.13
CA HIS A 307 6.69 11.80 11.45
C HIS A 307 6.89 13.28 11.81
N LEU A 308 7.29 13.56 13.05
CA LEU A 308 7.62 14.91 13.50
C LEU A 308 8.75 15.52 12.66
N PRO A 309 8.64 16.82 12.27
CA PRO A 309 9.67 17.49 11.49
C PRO A 309 10.95 17.58 12.30
N ALA A 310 12.12 17.63 11.65
CA ALA A 310 13.42 17.58 12.33
C ALA A 310 13.59 18.62 13.47
N ALA A 311 12.99 19.80 13.34
CA ALA A 311 13.05 20.87 14.34
C ALA A 311 12.16 20.65 15.57
N ALA A 312 11.14 19.79 15.49
CA ALA A 312 10.26 19.50 16.63
C ALA A 312 10.99 18.67 17.69
N ALA A 313 10.66 18.87 18.97
CA ALA A 313 11.15 18.01 20.06
C ALA A 313 10.52 16.61 19.97
N SER A 314 11.23 15.58 20.44
CA SER A 314 10.64 14.24 20.56
C SER A 314 9.51 14.23 21.59
N ASN A 315 8.51 13.37 21.37
CA ASN A 315 7.34 13.24 22.23
C ASN A 315 7.00 11.76 22.41
N THR A 316 7.00 11.31 23.67
CA THR A 316 6.70 9.92 24.04
C THR A 316 5.21 9.60 23.94
N ASP A 317 4.35 10.61 23.97
CA ASP A 317 2.94 10.43 23.63
C ASP A 317 2.82 10.40 22.10
N PHE A 318 2.61 9.19 21.58
CA PHE A 318 2.46 8.97 20.14
C PHE A 318 1.33 9.82 19.55
N THR A 319 0.18 9.89 20.22
CA THR A 319 -0.98 10.64 19.72
C THR A 319 -0.66 12.12 19.63
N ALA A 320 -0.06 12.69 20.68
CA ALA A 320 0.36 14.09 20.67
C ALA A 320 1.48 14.36 19.64
N ALA A 321 2.38 13.40 19.38
CA ALA A 321 3.36 13.52 18.31
C ALA A 321 2.69 13.57 16.92
N ARG A 322 1.63 12.79 16.71
CA ARG A 322 0.88 12.76 15.45
C ARG A 322 0.17 14.07 15.12
N GLU A 323 -0.21 14.87 16.11
CA GLU A 323 -0.82 16.20 15.91
C GLU A 323 0.12 17.24 15.28
N SER A 324 1.42 16.95 15.22
CA SER A 324 2.43 17.80 14.57
C SER A 324 3.26 17.02 13.54
N ALA A 325 2.84 15.80 13.19
CA ALA A 325 3.55 15.00 12.21
C ALA A 325 3.30 15.55 10.81
N VAL A 326 4.35 15.53 10.00
CA VAL A 326 4.39 16.04 8.63
C VAL A 326 4.55 14.87 7.68
N LEU A 327 4.18 15.06 6.42
CA LEU A 327 4.40 14.05 5.39
C LEU A 327 5.79 14.21 4.76
N VAL A 328 6.48 13.09 4.59
CA VAL A 328 7.89 13.04 4.18
C VAL A 328 8.06 12.04 3.05
N HIS A 329 8.67 12.52 1.97
CA HIS A 329 9.05 11.73 0.82
C HIS A 329 10.52 11.33 0.94
N TYR A 330 10.78 10.03 0.95
CA TYR A 330 12.12 9.46 0.84
C TYR A 330 12.29 8.81 -0.52
N TRP A 331 13.47 8.94 -1.11
CA TRP A 331 13.77 8.24 -2.35
C TRP A 331 15.24 7.85 -2.46
N ARG A 332 15.50 6.81 -3.24
CA ARG A 332 16.84 6.23 -3.40
C ARG A 332 17.40 6.51 -4.79
N ASP A 333 18.46 7.31 -4.86
CA ASP A 333 19.19 7.46 -6.12
C ASP A 333 19.79 6.12 -6.57
N LYS A 334 19.50 5.72 -7.81
CA LYS A 334 19.87 4.39 -8.31
C LYS A 334 21.38 4.24 -8.49
N ALA A 335 22.06 5.29 -8.95
CA ALA A 335 23.48 5.25 -9.33
C ALA A 335 24.41 5.35 -8.12
N SER A 336 24.22 6.37 -7.28
CA SER A 336 24.99 6.61 -6.07
C SER A 336 24.56 5.75 -4.89
N LYS A 337 23.33 5.20 -4.94
CA LYS A 337 22.68 4.47 -3.84
C LYS A 337 22.38 5.35 -2.61
N ALA A 338 22.51 6.67 -2.75
CA ALA A 338 22.18 7.62 -1.71
C ALA A 338 20.66 7.70 -1.52
N TRP A 339 20.26 7.93 -0.27
CA TRP A 339 18.89 8.25 0.07
C TRP A 339 18.73 9.75 0.23
N HIS A 340 17.58 10.24 -0.18
CA HIS A 340 17.19 11.64 -0.12
C HIS A 340 15.89 11.77 0.66
N GLN A 341 15.66 12.95 1.21
CA GLN A 341 14.47 13.30 1.96
C GLN A 341 13.98 14.67 1.51
N ASP A 342 12.68 14.74 1.22
CA ASP A 342 11.96 15.97 0.95
C ASP A 342 10.68 16.01 1.81
N TYR A 343 10.35 17.20 2.30
CA TYR A 343 9.09 17.43 3.02
C TYR A 343 8.03 17.88 2.01
N THR A 344 6.83 17.31 2.09
CA THR A 344 5.73 17.77 1.23
C THR A 344 5.16 19.09 1.79
N PRO A 345 4.46 19.91 0.99
CA PRO A 345 3.83 21.15 1.45
C PRO A 345 2.68 20.91 2.45
N PHE A 346 2.20 19.67 2.61
CA PHE A 346 1.27 19.31 3.65
C PHE A 346 2.03 19.06 4.98
N LEU A 347 2.13 20.12 5.78
CA LEU A 347 3.11 20.20 6.85
C LEU A 347 2.63 19.72 8.23
N GLU A 348 1.36 19.42 8.49
CA GLU A 348 0.92 19.07 9.85
C GLU A 348 -0.29 18.12 9.84
N ARG A 349 -0.40 17.29 10.89
CA ARG A 349 -1.55 16.41 11.17
C ARG A 349 -1.85 15.40 10.06
N SER A 350 -0.82 14.72 9.55
CA SER A 350 -1.04 13.68 8.56
C SER A 350 -1.76 12.46 9.14
N ALA A 351 -2.78 11.96 8.44
CA ALA A 351 -3.12 10.54 8.45
C ALA A 351 -2.11 9.78 7.57
N ARG A 352 -2.24 8.44 7.45
CA ARG A 352 -1.41 7.73 6.47
C ARG A 352 -1.87 8.13 5.06
N GLY A 353 -0.93 8.17 4.15
CA GLY A 353 -1.19 8.45 2.73
C GLY A 353 -0.72 7.31 1.86
N ASP A 354 -1.10 7.40 0.59
CA ASP A 354 -0.64 6.51 -0.46
C ASP A 354 0.12 7.32 -1.52
N ILE A 355 1.25 6.80 -1.98
CA ILE A 355 2.09 7.41 -3.02
C ILE A 355 2.07 6.52 -4.26
N ALA A 356 1.85 7.12 -5.42
CA ALA A 356 1.83 6.41 -6.70
C ALA A 356 2.59 7.20 -7.77
N VAL A 357 2.93 6.53 -8.86
CA VAL A 357 3.76 7.06 -9.93
C VAL A 357 3.11 6.88 -11.31
N ASP A 358 3.19 7.90 -12.16
CA ASP A 358 2.70 7.83 -13.54
C ASP A 358 3.75 7.23 -14.52
N ALA A 359 3.36 7.09 -15.79
CA ALA A 359 4.23 6.57 -16.85
C ALA A 359 5.49 7.42 -17.14
N ASN A 360 5.53 8.66 -16.64
CA ASN A 360 6.60 9.64 -16.81
C ASN A 360 7.44 9.83 -15.53
N ASP A 361 7.27 8.93 -14.55
CA ASP A 361 7.92 8.97 -13.24
C ASP A 361 7.56 10.19 -12.38
N ASN A 362 6.44 10.87 -12.64
CA ASN A 362 5.94 11.89 -11.71
C ASN A 362 5.19 11.23 -10.55
N LEU A 363 5.27 11.84 -9.38
CA LEU A 363 4.68 11.32 -8.14
C LEU A 363 3.38 12.01 -7.82
N TYR A 364 2.45 11.22 -7.27
CA TYR A 364 1.13 11.62 -6.82
C TYR A 364 0.93 11.05 -5.42
N VAL A 365 0.48 11.88 -4.50
CA VAL A 365 0.16 11.47 -3.13
C VAL A 365 -1.29 11.78 -2.87
N ALA A 366 -2.01 10.80 -2.33
CA ALA A 366 -3.30 11.00 -1.71
C ALA A 366 -3.11 10.85 -0.20
N SER A 367 -3.50 11.86 0.57
CA SER A 367 -3.32 11.87 2.02
C SER A 367 -4.53 12.49 2.72
N GLY A 368 -4.76 12.10 3.97
CA GLY A 368 -5.79 12.69 4.83
C GLY A 368 -5.20 13.62 5.88
N ASP A 369 -5.92 14.67 6.25
CA ASP A 369 -5.67 15.46 7.45
C ASP A 369 -6.38 14.81 8.65
N SER A 370 -5.62 14.38 9.66
CA SER A 370 -6.11 13.70 10.84
C SER A 370 -7.00 14.57 11.73
N SER A 371 -7.03 15.89 11.55
CA SER A 371 -7.90 16.82 12.27
C SER A 371 -9.10 17.22 11.42
N THR A 372 -8.86 17.80 10.25
CA THR A 372 -9.92 18.33 9.38
C THR A 372 -10.62 17.23 8.58
N LYS A 373 -10.03 16.03 8.52
CA LYS A 373 -10.52 14.89 7.74
C LYS A 373 -10.61 15.21 6.25
N LYS A 374 -9.84 16.17 5.74
CA LYS A 374 -9.84 16.50 4.32
C LYS A 374 -8.85 15.61 3.58
N LEU A 375 -9.23 15.20 2.38
CA LEU A 375 -8.35 14.54 1.42
C LEU A 375 -7.53 15.61 0.69
N HIS A 376 -6.23 15.39 0.59
CA HIS A 376 -5.31 16.17 -0.21
C HIS A 376 -4.80 15.34 -1.38
N ILE A 377 -4.58 16.01 -2.51
CA ILE A 377 -3.80 15.46 -3.63
C ILE A 377 -2.58 16.34 -3.80
N GLU A 378 -1.41 15.75 -3.72
CA GLU A 378 -0.12 16.40 -3.91
C GLU A 378 0.62 15.76 -5.08
N THR A 379 1.43 16.56 -5.77
CA THR A 379 2.17 16.10 -6.95
C THR A 379 3.60 16.63 -6.96
N ALA A 380 4.54 15.86 -7.48
CA ALA A 380 5.91 16.29 -7.76
C ALA A 380 6.40 15.73 -9.11
N SER A 381 7.14 16.54 -9.86
CA SER A 381 7.60 16.17 -11.20
C SER A 381 8.92 15.42 -11.18
N LYS A 382 9.09 14.45 -12.08
CA LYS A 382 10.39 13.84 -12.35
C LYS A 382 11.41 14.88 -12.81
N ALA A 383 10.96 15.86 -13.59
CA ALA A 383 11.81 16.89 -14.17
C ALA A 383 12.51 17.78 -13.12
N SER A 384 11.92 17.94 -11.93
CA SER A 384 12.53 18.65 -10.80
C SER A 384 13.40 17.75 -9.91
N GLY A 385 13.48 16.44 -10.19
CA GLY A 385 13.96 15.46 -9.23
C GLY A 385 13.04 15.34 -8.01
N TRP A 386 11.73 15.53 -8.20
CA TRP A 386 10.68 15.47 -7.18
C TRP A 386 10.80 16.49 -6.04
N SER A 387 11.43 17.64 -6.32
CA SER A 387 11.63 18.72 -5.35
C SER A 387 10.55 19.80 -5.39
N ASP A 388 9.61 19.73 -6.34
CA ASP A 388 8.59 20.75 -6.62
C ASP A 388 7.19 20.38 -6.10
N TRP A 389 7.11 19.66 -4.98
CA TRP A 389 5.86 19.22 -4.39
C TRP A 389 4.83 20.35 -4.28
N THR A 390 3.62 20.09 -4.80
CA THR A 390 2.53 21.07 -4.83
C THR A 390 1.21 20.42 -4.45
N ILE A 391 0.46 21.04 -3.52
CA ILE A 391 -0.93 20.67 -3.25
C ILE A 391 -1.78 21.05 -4.47
N ARG A 392 -2.39 20.06 -5.12
CA ARG A 392 -3.25 20.23 -6.28
C ARG A 392 -4.73 20.23 -5.94
N TYR A 393 -5.10 19.59 -4.85
CA TYR A 393 -6.49 19.54 -4.41
C TYR A 393 -6.59 19.41 -2.90
N THR A 394 -7.68 19.94 -2.35
CA THR A 394 -8.10 19.73 -0.97
C THR A 394 -9.61 19.59 -0.99
N SER A 395 -10.12 18.50 -0.43
CA SER A 395 -11.53 18.16 -0.55
C SER A 395 -12.44 19.09 0.25
N SER A 396 -13.65 19.29 -0.28
CA SER A 396 -14.76 19.87 0.49
C SER A 396 -15.45 18.81 1.37
N PRO A 397 -15.78 17.59 0.88
CA PRO A 397 -16.20 16.48 1.75
C PRO A 397 -15.06 16.05 2.66
N ILE A 398 -15.42 15.47 3.80
CA ILE A 398 -14.48 14.91 4.76
C ILE A 398 -14.44 13.38 4.67
N TYR A 399 -13.22 12.84 4.60
CA TYR A 399 -12.85 11.45 4.51
C TYR A 399 -12.09 11.06 5.78
N TYR A 400 -12.40 9.92 6.36
CA TYR A 400 -11.80 9.53 7.64
C TYR A 400 -10.61 8.61 7.49
N SER A 401 -10.65 7.82 6.43
CA SER A 401 -9.76 6.72 6.18
C SER A 401 -8.57 7.14 5.34
N ASP A 402 -7.55 6.30 5.36
CA ASP A 402 -6.39 6.44 4.49
C ASP A 402 -6.86 6.24 3.04
N PRO A 403 -6.68 7.25 2.16
CA PRO A 403 -7.06 7.13 0.77
C PRO A 403 -6.14 6.14 0.05
N LEU A 404 -6.71 5.33 -0.85
CA LEU A 404 -5.96 4.31 -1.61
C LEU A 404 -5.99 4.65 -3.09
N ILE A 405 -4.83 4.63 -3.74
CA ILE A 405 -4.70 4.92 -5.16
C ILE A 405 -4.80 3.60 -5.94
N ASP A 406 -5.40 3.64 -7.13
CA ASP A 406 -5.25 2.57 -8.12
C ASP A 406 -3.93 2.78 -8.88
N HIS A 407 -2.85 2.20 -8.35
CA HIS A 407 -1.48 2.37 -8.86
C HIS A 407 -1.37 1.98 -10.33
N GLU A 408 -1.99 0.85 -10.71
CA GLU A 408 -1.96 0.34 -12.08
C GLU A 408 -2.68 1.28 -13.05
N ARG A 409 -3.84 1.83 -12.66
CA ARG A 409 -4.58 2.77 -13.51
C ARG A 409 -3.84 4.09 -13.72
N LEU A 410 -3.16 4.59 -12.70
CA LEU A 410 -2.30 5.77 -12.84
C LEU A 410 -1.16 5.48 -13.81
N ARG A 411 -0.43 4.37 -13.58
CA ARG A 411 0.75 3.99 -14.34
C ARG A 411 0.45 3.70 -15.82
N THR A 412 -0.67 3.04 -16.11
CA THR A 412 -0.98 2.57 -17.47
C THR A 412 -1.95 3.44 -18.25
N LEU A 413 -2.88 4.12 -17.56
CA LEU A 413 -3.94 4.89 -18.20
C LEU A 413 -3.84 6.40 -17.95
N GLY A 414 -2.90 6.85 -17.10
CA GLY A 414 -2.75 8.26 -16.77
C GLY A 414 -4.01 8.83 -16.08
N VAL A 415 -4.65 8.02 -15.23
CA VAL A 415 -5.81 8.44 -14.44
C VAL A 415 -5.55 8.13 -12.97
N LEU A 416 -5.39 9.16 -12.16
CA LEU A 416 -5.32 9.04 -10.71
C LEU A 416 -6.72 8.69 -10.20
N SER A 417 -6.90 7.47 -9.69
CA SER A 417 -8.18 7.00 -9.13
C SER A 417 -8.01 6.73 -7.65
N ILE A 418 -8.85 7.34 -6.81
CA ILE A 418 -8.70 7.31 -5.36
C ILE A 418 -9.95 6.68 -4.73
N PHE A 419 -9.77 5.55 -4.03
CA PHE A 419 -10.76 4.96 -3.14
C PHE A 419 -10.82 5.77 -1.84
N ALA A 420 -12.00 6.31 -1.52
CA ALA A 420 -12.16 7.31 -0.48
C ALA A 420 -13.48 7.10 0.33
N PRO A 421 -13.41 6.40 1.47
CA PRO A 421 -14.52 6.28 2.42
C PRO A 421 -14.85 7.61 3.09
N ARG A 422 -16.12 8.05 3.02
CA ARG A 422 -16.56 9.29 3.66
C ARG A 422 -16.58 9.14 5.17
N TYR A 423 -16.17 10.19 5.88
CA TYR A 423 -16.31 10.24 7.33
C TYR A 423 -17.78 10.35 7.73
N GLY A 424 -18.16 9.63 8.79
CA GLY A 424 -19.47 9.76 9.43
C GLY A 424 -20.64 9.15 8.63
N GLY A 425 -20.36 8.43 7.55
CA GLY A 425 -21.38 7.79 6.72
C GLY A 425 -20.86 6.53 6.03
N SER A 426 -21.78 5.69 5.57
CA SER A 426 -21.49 4.41 4.90
C SER A 426 -21.15 4.54 3.42
N GLN A 427 -20.90 5.76 2.95
CA GLN A 427 -20.60 6.00 1.55
C GLN A 427 -19.11 5.84 1.28
N ILE A 428 -18.79 5.06 0.25
CA ILE A 428 -17.43 4.96 -0.29
C ILE A 428 -17.47 5.52 -1.71
N ASP A 429 -16.62 6.51 -1.96
CA ASP A 429 -16.47 7.12 -3.27
C ASP A 429 -15.20 6.61 -3.97
N VAL A 430 -15.23 6.62 -5.29
CA VAL A 430 -14.02 6.54 -6.13
C VAL A 430 -13.93 7.82 -6.94
N GLN A 431 -12.86 8.59 -6.71
CA GLN A 431 -12.59 9.86 -7.38
C GLN A 431 -11.57 9.64 -8.50
N ASP A 432 -11.95 9.93 -9.74
CA ASP A 432 -11.09 9.81 -10.92
C ASP A 432 -10.60 11.20 -11.36
N TRP A 433 -9.31 11.32 -11.62
CA TRP A 433 -8.63 12.57 -12.00
C TRP A 433 -7.75 12.35 -13.23
N LYS A 434 -7.78 13.32 -14.14
CA LYS A 434 -6.86 13.40 -15.28
C LYS A 434 -5.58 14.06 -14.81
N ILE A 435 -4.43 13.51 -15.23
CA ILE A 435 -3.10 14.06 -14.97
C ILE A 435 -2.44 14.65 -16.22
#